data_AF-A0A9W8B2W9-F1
#
_entry.id   AF-A0A9W8B2W9-F1
#
_cell.length_a   1.000
_cell.length_b   1.000
_cell.length_c   1.000
_cell.angle_alpha   90.00
_cell.angle_beta   90.00
_cell.angle_gamma   90.00
#
_symmetry.space_group_name_H-M   'P 1'
#
loop_
_entity.id
_entity.type
_entity.pdbx_description
1 polymer ?
#
loop_
_entity_poly.entity_id
_entity_poly.type
_entity_poly.pdbx_seq_one_letter_code
_entity_poly.pdbx_strand_id
1 'polypeptide(L)'
;MQALVQKYGQGHVLVVGGKDRKSAHVAQGYGFQKISTPDDILAWNPSVWPFSRPSSSSNPSQDYSQVPIDAILMFHDSWNWGRDLQVIIDLLLSKERVMGRYTAGTNGQSLPLYFSNPDI
;
A
#
# COMPACT_ATOMS: atom_id res chain seq x y z
N MET A 1 5.31 10.26 -10.01
CA MET A 1 4.69 8.90 -9.98
C MET A 1 4.61 8.21 -11.34
N GLN A 2 4.07 8.83 -12.39
CA GLN A 2 3.90 8.19 -13.72
C GLN A 2 5.17 7.52 -14.28
N ALA A 3 6.36 8.11 -14.12
CA ALA A 3 7.62 7.53 -14.57
C ALA A 3 7.90 6.12 -13.98
N LEU A 4 7.38 5.82 -12.78
CA LEU A 4 7.56 4.53 -12.12
C LEU A 4 6.78 3.38 -12.79
N VAL A 5 5.88 3.67 -13.72
CA VAL A 5 5.17 2.66 -14.51
C VAL A 5 6.13 1.79 -15.32
N GLN A 6 7.24 2.37 -15.81
CA GLN A 6 8.28 1.60 -16.49
C GLN A 6 8.88 0.50 -15.60
N LYS A 7 8.92 0.72 -14.28
CA LYS A 7 9.51 -0.21 -13.31
C LYS A 7 8.48 -1.15 -12.67
N TYR A 8 7.31 -0.63 -12.29
CA TYR A 8 6.31 -1.39 -11.52
C TYR A 8 4.96 -1.51 -12.22
N GLY A 9 4.83 -1.17 -13.51
CA GLY A 9 3.56 -1.21 -14.23
C GLY A 9 2.85 -2.57 -14.17
N GLN A 10 3.62 -3.65 -14.26
CA GLN A 10 3.14 -5.05 -14.13
C GLN A 10 3.24 -5.60 -12.69
N GLY A 11 3.92 -4.88 -11.81
CA GLY A 11 4.09 -5.24 -10.41
C GLY A 11 2.86 -4.88 -9.59
N HIS A 12 2.75 -5.48 -8.40
CA HIS A 12 1.72 -5.17 -7.44
C HIS A 12 2.13 -4.00 -6.57
N VAL A 13 1.47 -2.85 -6.73
CA VAL A 13 1.78 -1.63 -5.98
C VAL A 13 0.72 -1.33 -4.92
N LEU A 14 1.16 -0.87 -3.76
CA LEU A 14 0.29 -0.26 -2.75
C LEU A 14 0.22 1.24 -3.03
N VAL A 15 -0.96 1.73 -3.40
CA VAL A 15 -1.20 3.17 -3.58
C VAL A 15 -1.82 3.72 -2.31
N VAL A 16 -1.14 4.71 -1.72
CA VAL A 16 -1.54 5.36 -0.47
C VAL A 16 -1.96 6.80 -0.74
N GLY A 17 -2.96 7.25 0.01
CA GLY A 17 -3.42 8.63 0.02
C GLY A 17 -4.65 8.89 -0.84
N GLY A 18 -5.27 10.03 -0.59
CA GLY A 18 -6.53 10.42 -1.21
C GLY A 18 -7.73 9.73 -0.57
N LYS A 19 -8.92 10.31 -0.78
CA LYS A 19 -10.17 9.76 -0.27
C LYS A 19 -10.65 8.61 -1.16
N ASP A 20 -11.09 7.52 -0.54
CA ASP A 20 -11.56 6.30 -1.20
C ASP A 20 -10.48 5.77 -2.18
N ARG A 21 -10.87 5.26 -3.36
CA ARG A 21 -9.94 4.76 -4.38
C ARG A 21 -9.46 5.80 -5.39
N LYS A 22 -9.65 7.11 -5.14
CA LYS A 22 -9.35 8.15 -6.14
C LYS A 22 -7.90 8.09 -6.63
N SER A 23 -6.93 7.98 -5.73
CA SER A 23 -5.51 7.86 -6.10
C SER A 23 -5.20 6.56 -6.82
N ALA A 24 -5.89 5.46 -6.48
CA ALA A 24 -5.76 4.20 -7.20
C ALA A 24 -6.26 4.31 -8.64
N HIS A 25 -7.36 5.04 -8.90
CA HIS A 25 -7.82 5.29 -10.27
C HIS A 25 -6.83 6.16 -11.08
N VAL A 26 -6.20 7.15 -10.44
CA VAL A 26 -5.13 7.93 -11.08
C VAL A 26 -3.94 7.04 -11.43
N ALA A 27 -3.52 6.17 -10.50
CA ALA A 27 -2.45 5.20 -10.75
C ALA A 27 -2.81 4.23 -11.90
N GLN A 28 -4.05 3.76 -11.95
CA GLN A 28 -4.53 2.91 -13.05
C GLN A 28 -4.47 3.67 -14.39
N GLY A 29 -4.88 4.93 -14.42
CA GLY A 29 -4.76 5.80 -15.60
C GLY A 29 -3.32 6.03 -16.06
N TYR A 30 -2.35 5.99 -15.15
CA TYR A 30 -0.92 6.03 -15.51
C TYR A 30 -0.41 4.71 -16.12
N GLY A 31 -1.09 3.59 -15.88
CA GLY A 31 -0.76 2.28 -16.46
C GLY A 31 -0.33 1.21 -15.46
N PHE A 32 -0.45 1.45 -14.14
CA PHE A 32 -0.27 0.39 -13.14
C PHE A 32 -1.43 -0.62 -13.20
N GLN A 33 -1.11 -1.90 -13.30
CA GLN A 33 -2.11 -2.95 -13.54
C GLN A 33 -2.65 -3.59 -12.25
N LYS A 34 -1.78 -3.80 -11.24
CA LYS A 34 -2.13 -4.45 -9.98
C LYS A 34 -2.00 -3.45 -8.85
N ILE A 35 -3.13 -2.96 -8.36
CA ILE A 35 -3.17 -1.87 -7.37
C ILE A 35 -3.99 -2.31 -6.17
N SER A 36 -3.38 -2.20 -5.00
CA SER A 36 -4.08 -2.28 -3.72
C SER A 36 -3.99 -0.94 -2.98
N THR A 37 -4.89 -0.75 -2.02
CA THR A 37 -4.93 0.39 -1.11
C THR A 37 -4.89 -0.10 0.34
N PRO A 38 -4.54 0.76 1.31
CA PRO A 38 -4.64 0.39 2.73
C PRO A 38 -6.05 -0.04 3.16
N ASP A 39 -7.09 0.51 2.54
CA ASP A 39 -8.48 0.09 2.73
C ASP A 39 -8.73 -1.36 2.30
N ASP A 40 -8.06 -1.84 1.23
CA ASP A 40 -8.18 -3.23 0.78
C ASP A 40 -7.54 -4.19 1.79
N ILE A 41 -6.38 -3.82 2.34
CA ILE A 41 -5.69 -4.60 3.37
C ILE A 41 -6.50 -4.64 4.66
N LEU A 42 -7.08 -3.51 5.07
CA LEU A 42 -7.95 -3.45 6.25
C LEU A 42 -9.24 -4.27 6.05
N ALA A 43 -9.81 -4.26 4.83
CA ALA A 43 -10.98 -5.08 4.50
C ALA A 43 -10.65 -6.58 4.48
N TRP A 44 -9.44 -6.95 4.05
CA TRP A 44 -8.95 -8.32 4.09
C TRP A 44 -8.70 -8.80 5.53
N ASN A 45 -8.05 -7.99 6.35
CA ASN A 45 -7.83 -8.29 7.76
C ASN A 45 -8.07 -7.07 8.67
N PRO A 46 -9.24 -6.98 9.32
CA PRO A 46 -9.57 -5.89 10.24
C PRO A 46 -8.62 -5.77 11.44
N SER A 47 -7.90 -6.83 11.82
CA SER A 47 -6.99 -6.79 12.96
C SER A 47 -5.74 -5.95 12.71
N VAL A 48 -5.41 -5.64 11.45
CA VAL A 48 -4.26 -4.79 11.09
C VAL A 48 -4.42 -3.39 11.70
N TRP A 49 -5.65 -2.86 11.72
CA TRP A 49 -5.94 -1.57 12.34
C TRP A 49 -7.35 -1.56 12.95
N PRO A 50 -7.51 -1.99 14.21
CA PRO A 50 -8.82 -2.20 14.82
C PRO A 50 -9.57 -0.90 15.18
N PHE A 51 -8.98 0.26 14.91
CA PHE A 51 -9.53 1.58 15.30
C PHE A 51 -10.39 2.23 14.22
N SER A 52 -10.54 1.61 13.04
CA SER A 52 -11.44 2.09 12.00
C SER A 52 -12.03 0.94 11.18
N ARG A 53 -13.11 1.23 10.48
CA ARG A 53 -13.70 0.30 9.50
C ARG A 53 -13.13 0.57 8.09
N PRO A 54 -13.01 -0.44 7.22
CA PRO A 54 -12.66 -0.22 5.83
C PRO A 54 -13.73 0.59 5.11
N SER A 55 -13.33 1.39 4.11
CA SER A 55 -14.26 2.07 3.22
C SER A 55 -15.11 1.07 2.43
N SER A 56 -16.36 1.43 2.10
CA SER A 56 -17.22 0.63 1.22
C SER A 56 -16.67 0.48 -0.19
N SER A 57 -15.73 1.34 -0.59
CA SER A 57 -15.02 1.23 -1.87
C SER A 57 -13.85 0.24 -1.82
N SER A 58 -13.56 -0.37 -0.68
CA SER A 58 -12.49 -1.39 -0.58
C SER A 58 -12.81 -2.61 -1.44
N ASN A 59 -11.75 -3.23 -1.96
CA ASN A 59 -11.80 -4.42 -2.80
C ASN A 59 -10.68 -5.41 -2.40
N PRO A 60 -10.88 -6.19 -1.32
CA PRO A 60 -9.91 -7.18 -0.83
C PRO A 60 -9.86 -8.41 -1.76
N SER A 61 -9.34 -8.22 -2.96
CA SER A 61 -9.29 -9.24 -4.03
C SER A 61 -8.12 -10.22 -3.90
N GLN A 62 -7.26 -10.04 -2.89
CA GLN A 62 -6.00 -10.76 -2.75
C GLN A 62 -5.81 -11.25 -1.31
N ASP A 63 -5.11 -12.38 -1.14
CA ASP A 63 -4.59 -12.79 0.15
C ASP A 63 -3.22 -12.12 0.37
N TYR A 64 -3.22 -11.03 1.13
CA TYR A 64 -2.02 -10.24 1.39
C TYR A 64 -0.98 -10.97 2.26
N SER A 65 -1.32 -12.12 2.86
CA SER A 65 -0.33 -12.97 3.56
C SER A 65 0.51 -13.81 2.60
N GLN A 66 0.12 -13.90 1.33
CA GLN A 66 0.80 -14.72 0.31
C GLN A 66 1.22 -13.90 -0.92
N VAL A 67 0.49 -12.84 -1.26
CA VAL A 67 0.78 -12.04 -2.45
C VAL A 67 1.69 -10.85 -2.10
N PRO A 68 2.92 -10.80 -2.63
CA PRO A 68 3.86 -9.74 -2.32
C PRO A 68 3.45 -8.39 -2.92
N ILE A 69 3.87 -7.31 -2.25
CA ILE A 69 3.78 -5.94 -2.76
C ILE A 69 5.17 -5.50 -3.22
N ASP A 70 5.27 -5.01 -4.46
CA ASP A 70 6.53 -4.66 -5.10
C ASP A 70 7.02 -3.25 -4.75
N ALA A 71 6.10 -2.31 -4.50
CA ALA A 71 6.42 -0.94 -4.09
C ALA A 71 5.22 -0.27 -3.39
N ILE A 72 5.54 0.70 -2.52
CA ILE A 72 4.55 1.60 -1.93
C ILE A 72 4.66 2.98 -2.60
N LEU A 73 3.55 3.49 -3.10
CA LEU A 73 3.46 4.78 -3.80
C LEU A 73 2.49 5.70 -3.05
N MET A 74 3.02 6.67 -2.33
CA MET A 74 2.22 7.70 -1.64
C MET A 74 1.91 8.84 -2.61
N PHE A 75 0.71 8.82 -3.18
CA PHE A 75 0.27 9.76 -4.22
C PHE A 75 -0.22 11.08 -3.65
N HIS A 76 -0.78 11.06 -2.45
CA HIS A 76 -1.38 12.19 -1.76
C HIS A 76 -1.31 11.94 -0.25
N ASP A 77 -1.67 12.95 0.54
CA ASP A 77 -1.86 12.76 1.98
C ASP A 77 -2.86 11.67 2.29
N SER A 78 -2.53 10.92 3.35
CA SER A 78 -3.41 9.90 3.92
C SER A 78 -4.67 10.54 4.50
N TRP A 79 -5.82 9.86 4.33
CA TRP A 79 -7.07 10.24 4.97
C TRP A 79 -7.20 9.67 6.39
N ASN A 80 -6.51 8.55 6.66
CA ASN A 80 -6.46 7.90 7.96
C ASN A 80 -5.01 7.52 8.27
N TRP A 81 -4.30 8.45 8.90
CA TRP A 81 -2.85 8.37 9.07
C TRP A 81 -2.45 7.15 9.89
N GLY A 82 -3.18 6.83 10.95
CA GLY A 82 -2.87 5.69 11.81
C GLY A 82 -2.92 4.37 11.04
N ARG A 83 -4.01 4.13 10.29
CA ARG A 83 -4.14 2.93 9.46
C ARG A 83 -3.06 2.86 8.38
N ASP A 84 -2.90 3.93 7.62
CA ASP A 84 -2.01 3.93 6.46
C ASP A 84 -0.55 3.78 6.90
N LEU A 85 -0.14 4.45 7.98
CA LEU A 85 1.19 4.29 8.56
C LEU A 85 1.41 2.88 9.10
N GLN A 86 0.42 2.29 9.79
CA GLN A 86 0.52 0.90 10.27
C GLN A 86 0.77 -0.07 9.11
N VAL A 87 -0.04 0.01 8.04
CA VAL A 87 0.12 -0.83 6.84
C VAL A 87 1.48 -0.59 6.16
N ILE A 88 1.90 0.67 6.02
CA ILE A 88 3.21 1.01 5.43
C ILE A 88 4.33 0.37 6.25
N ILE A 89 4.35 0.59 7.56
CA ILE A 89 5.41 0.08 8.45
C ILE A 89 5.43 -1.45 8.44
N ASP A 90 4.26 -2.09 8.49
CA ASP A 90 4.16 -3.55 8.45
C ASP A 90 4.81 -4.12 7.19
N LEU A 91 4.59 -3.49 6.04
CA LEU A 91 5.20 -3.89 4.78
C LEU A 91 6.71 -3.57 4.75
N LEU A 92 7.13 -2.39 5.21
CA LEU A 92 8.55 -2.03 5.23
C LEU A 92 9.40 -2.98 6.09
N LEU A 93 8.80 -3.56 7.14
CA LEU A 93 9.42 -4.53 8.05
C LEU A 93 9.06 -5.99 7.70
N SER A 94 8.33 -6.21 6.62
CA SER A 94 7.84 -7.55 6.28
C SER A 94 8.93 -8.46 5.74
N LYS A 95 8.81 -9.76 5.98
CA LYS A 95 9.55 -10.78 5.24
C LYS A 95 8.85 -11.03 3.91
N GLU A 96 9.60 -11.11 2.82
CA GLU A 96 9.08 -11.43 1.47
C GLU A 96 8.04 -10.44 0.91
N ARG A 97 7.88 -9.27 1.54
CA ARG A 97 6.97 -8.19 1.10
C ARG A 97 5.48 -8.55 1.21
N VAL A 98 5.14 -9.44 2.14
CA VAL A 98 3.76 -9.88 2.44
C VAL A 98 3.33 -9.45 3.84
N MET A 99 2.03 -9.31 4.08
CA MET A 99 1.49 -8.95 5.39
C MET A 99 1.64 -10.09 6.41
N GLY A 100 1.86 -9.75 7.68
CA GLY A 100 1.84 -10.68 8.81
C GLY A 100 3.08 -11.55 9.00
N ARG A 101 4.13 -11.39 8.17
CA ARG A 101 5.44 -12.01 8.37
C ARG A 101 6.47 -10.91 8.55
N TYR A 102 7.22 -10.92 9.65
CA TYR A 102 8.18 -9.88 9.98
C TYR A 102 9.60 -10.45 10.06
N THR A 103 10.59 -9.68 9.62
CA THR A 103 12.00 -10.03 9.81
C THR A 103 12.49 -9.49 11.15
N ALA A 104 12.91 -10.39 12.04
CA ALA A 104 13.64 -9.99 13.24
C ALA A 104 15.04 -9.50 12.85
N GLY A 105 15.34 -8.23 13.09
CA GLY A 105 16.72 -7.74 13.10
C GLY A 105 17.33 -7.31 11.76
N THR A 106 16.56 -6.99 10.73
CA THR A 106 17.11 -6.38 9.51
C THR A 106 17.09 -4.85 9.61
N ASN A 107 18.27 -4.20 9.53
CA ASN A 107 18.41 -2.75 9.36
C ASN A 107 17.99 -2.27 7.93
N GLY A 108 17.24 -3.08 7.19
CA GLY A 108 16.95 -2.89 5.78
C GLY A 108 15.46 -2.76 5.53
N GLN A 109 15.10 -1.91 4.58
CA GLN A 109 13.74 -1.70 4.10
C GLN A 109 13.36 -2.78 3.08
N SER A 110 12.29 -3.55 3.34
CA SER A 110 11.93 -4.73 2.52
C SER A 110 11.44 -4.43 1.11
N LEU A 111 10.87 -3.24 0.89
CA LEU A 111 10.35 -2.78 -0.40
C LEU A 111 10.46 -1.25 -0.52
N PRO A 112 10.63 -0.70 -1.73
CA PRO A 112 10.78 0.74 -1.92
C PRO A 112 9.48 1.50 -1.62
N LEU A 113 9.63 2.68 -1.00
CA LEU A 113 8.57 3.63 -0.69
C LEU A 113 8.87 4.95 -1.41
N TYR A 114 7.88 5.47 -2.13
CA TYR A 114 7.99 6.72 -2.88
C TYR A 114 6.94 7.73 -2.40
N PHE A 115 7.34 8.97 -2.21
CA PHE A 115 6.45 10.10 -1.92
C PHE A 115 6.31 10.99 -3.15
N SER A 116 5.10 11.47 -3.42
CA SER A 116 4.83 12.40 -4.52
C SER A 116 5.15 13.85 -4.16
N ASN A 117 5.18 14.18 -2.86
CA ASN A 117 5.38 15.53 -2.36
C ASN A 117 6.34 15.54 -1.15
N PRO A 118 7.42 16.34 -1.15
CA PRO A 118 8.33 16.49 -0.01
C PRO A 118 8.05 17.73 0.86
N ASP A 119 6.95 18.46 0.62
CA ASP A 119 6.61 19.66 1.38
C ASP A 119 6.43 19.37 2.89
N ILE A 120 6.78 20.37 3.72
CA ILE A 120 6.62 20.37 5.18
C ILE A 120 5.45 21.23 5.62
#